data_AF-A0A7C9CEH7-F1
#
_entry.id   AF-A0A7C9CEH7-F1
#
_cell.length_a   1.000
_cell.length_b   1.000
_cell.length_c   1.000
_cell.angle_alpha   90.00
_cell.angle_beta   90.00
_cell.angle_gamma   90.00
#
_symmetry.space_group_name_H-M   'P 1'
#
loop_
_entity.id
_entity.type
_entity.pdbx_description
1 polymer ?
#
loop_
_entity_poly.entity_id
_entity_poly.type
_entity_poly.pdbx_seq_one_letter_code
_entity_poly.pdbx_strand_id
1 'polypeptide(L)'
;LRKLEIRDCPFGGRALLANAAKLETMRSLWMSSCQVNYEECKFLGRKMPRLNVEVMDERGHPDSRPDDCSVEKLYLYRSIVGPRFDSPEFVWTISENLGSALKWS
;
A
#
# COMPACT_ATOMS: atom_id res chain seq x y z
N LEU A 1 -14.11 5.89 -12.77
CA LEU A 1 -13.84 6.32 -11.37
C LEU A 1 -12.38 6.76 -11.30
N ARG A 2 -12.06 7.92 -10.71
CA ARG A 2 -10.66 8.41 -10.62
C ARG A 2 -10.10 8.42 -9.20
N LYS A 3 -10.93 8.65 -8.18
CA LYS A 3 -10.57 8.66 -6.77
C LYS A 3 -11.60 7.85 -6.00
N LEU A 4 -11.16 7.06 -5.03
CA LEU A 4 -12.03 6.33 -4.10
C LEU A 4 -11.47 6.48 -2.70
N GLU A 5 -12.34 6.72 -1.74
CA GLU A 5 -11.99 6.81 -0.32
C GLU A 5 -12.98 5.94 0.45
N ILE A 6 -12.45 5.05 1.29
CA ILE A 6 -13.23 4.09 2.08
C ILE A 6 -12.79 4.22 3.52
N ARG A 7 -13.74 4.28 4.45
CA ARG A 7 -13.48 4.36 5.89
C ARG A 7 -14.45 3.47 6.66
N ASP A 8 -13.96 2.82 7.71
CA ASP A 8 -14.78 2.06 8.67
C ASP A 8 -15.69 1.03 7.99
N CYS A 9 -15.16 0.39 6.94
CA CYS A 9 -15.90 -0.58 6.12
C CYS A 9 -15.28 -1.98 6.23
N PRO A 10 -16.09 -3.05 6.15
CA PRO A 10 -15.63 -4.44 6.16
C PRO A 10 -15.04 -4.86 4.79
N PHE A 11 -14.20 -4.02 4.19
CA PHE A 11 -13.49 -4.33 2.96
C PHE A 11 -12.05 -4.73 3.27
N GLY A 12 -11.65 -5.91 2.79
CA GLY A 12 -10.28 -6.43 2.93
C GLY A 12 -9.52 -6.54 1.61
N GLY A 13 -8.28 -7.01 1.66
CA GLY A 13 -7.39 -7.02 0.49
C GLY A 13 -7.87 -7.92 -0.64
N ARG A 14 -8.67 -8.96 -0.37
CA ARG A 14 -9.31 -9.78 -1.42
C ARG A 14 -10.08 -8.94 -2.46
N ALA A 15 -10.81 -7.92 -2.02
CA ALA A 15 -11.56 -7.04 -2.92
C ALA A 15 -10.63 -6.15 -3.77
N LEU A 16 -9.51 -5.71 -3.20
CA LEU A 16 -8.46 -4.97 -3.92
C LEU A 16 -7.83 -5.82 -5.00
N LEU A 17 -7.49 -7.06 -4.67
CA LEU A 17 -6.83 -8.00 -5.58
C LEU A 17 -7.72 -8.42 -6.74
N ALA A 18 -9.02 -8.63 -6.49
CA ALA A 18 -9.99 -8.94 -7.53
C ALA A 18 -10.15 -7.78 -8.55
N ASN A 19 -9.84 -6.55 -8.15
CA ASN A 19 -10.01 -5.34 -8.97
C ASN A 19 -8.68 -4.65 -9.32
N ALA A 20 -7.56 -5.37 -9.27
CA ALA A 20 -6.21 -4.85 -9.51
C ALA A 20 -6.10 -4.00 -10.79
N ALA A 21 -6.62 -4.50 -11.92
CA ALA A 21 -6.61 -3.77 -13.19
C ALA A 21 -7.32 -2.40 -13.12
N LYS A 22 -8.34 -2.27 -12.25
CA LYS A 22 -9.06 -1.01 -12.05
C LYS A 22 -8.24 -0.01 -11.24
N LEU A 23 -7.43 -0.48 -10.29
CA LEU A 23 -6.56 0.36 -9.47
C LEU A 23 -5.53 1.11 -10.33
N GLU A 24 -5.01 0.49 -11.40
CA GLU A 24 -4.08 1.15 -12.34
C GLU A 24 -4.72 2.26 -13.19
N THR A 25 -6.04 2.22 -13.37
CA THR A 25 -6.80 3.25 -14.10
C THR A 25 -7.23 4.41 -13.21
N MET A 26 -7.16 4.22 -11.89
CA MET A 26 -7.50 5.23 -10.91
C MET A 26 -6.30 6.12 -10.60
N ARG A 27 -6.58 7.36 -10.21
CA ARG A 27 -5.55 8.27 -9.68
C ARG A 27 -5.12 7.79 -8.31
N SER A 28 -6.09 7.49 -7.44
CA SER A 28 -5.80 6.99 -6.10
C SER A 28 -6.96 6.25 -5.43
N LEU A 29 -6.60 5.43 -4.45
CA LEU A 29 -7.47 4.81 -3.47
C LEU A 29 -6.95 5.13 -2.07
N TRP A 30 -7.83 5.55 -1.17
CA TRP A 30 -7.58 5.66 0.26
C TRP A 30 -8.47 4.68 1.02
N MET A 31 -7.90 3.95 1.97
CA MET A 31 -8.63 3.12 2.91
C MET A 31 -8.12 3.39 4.33
N SER A 32 -9.02 3.56 5.30
CA SER A 32 -8.64 3.61 6.72
C SER A 32 -9.65 2.85 7.57
N SER A 33 -9.20 2.27 8.67
CA SER A 33 -10.05 1.43 9.54
C SER A 33 -10.80 0.34 8.75
N CYS A 34 -10.10 -0.28 7.80
CA CYS A 34 -10.61 -1.35 6.94
C CYS A 34 -9.90 -2.67 7.27
N GLN A 35 -10.40 -3.78 6.71
CA GLN A 35 -9.89 -5.13 7.01
C GLN A 35 -8.77 -5.56 6.04
N VAL A 36 -7.85 -4.65 5.73
CA VAL A 36 -6.69 -4.94 4.87
C VAL A 36 -5.48 -5.18 5.75
N ASN A 37 -4.87 -6.35 5.65
CA ASN A 37 -3.69 -6.69 6.44
C ASN A 37 -2.37 -6.38 5.71
N TYR A 38 -1.25 -6.46 6.43
CA TYR A 38 0.03 -6.05 5.89
C TYR A 38 0.56 -7.00 4.80
N GLU A 39 0.30 -8.31 4.91
CA GLU A 39 0.65 -9.29 3.87
C GLU A 39 -0.08 -9.02 2.55
N GLU A 40 -1.36 -8.64 2.61
CA GLU A 40 -2.12 -8.24 1.43
C GLU A 40 -1.52 -7.00 0.76
N CYS A 41 -1.06 -6.01 1.55
CA CYS A 41 -0.33 -4.85 1.03
C CYS A 41 0.99 -5.26 0.36
N LYS A 42 1.78 -6.15 1.00
CA LYS A 42 3.02 -6.71 0.44
C LYS A 42 2.77 -7.40 -0.90
N PHE A 43 1.74 -8.23 -0.97
CA PHE A 43 1.34 -8.91 -2.20
C PHE A 43 0.89 -7.92 -3.28
N LEU A 44 0.13 -6.88 -2.91
CA LEU A 44 -0.34 -5.84 -3.83
C LEU A 44 0.82 -5.09 -4.48
N GLY A 45 1.81 -4.66 -3.68
CA GLY A 45 2.98 -3.92 -4.17
C GLY A 45 3.85 -4.74 -5.13
N ARG A 46 3.97 -6.05 -4.89
CA ARG A 46 4.65 -6.98 -5.82
C ARG A 46 3.87 -7.17 -7.11
N LYS A 47 2.55 -7.36 -7.01
CA LYS A 47 1.68 -7.63 -8.17
C LYS A 47 1.50 -6.41 -9.07
N MET A 48 1.56 -5.20 -8.52
CA MET A 48 1.31 -3.94 -9.24
C MET A 48 2.46 -2.94 -9.03
N PRO A 49 3.63 -3.16 -9.67
CA PRO A 49 4.82 -2.33 -9.48
C PRO A 49 4.68 -0.88 -9.95
N ARG A 50 3.61 -0.55 -10.70
CA ARG A 50 3.29 0.82 -11.14
C ARG A 50 2.44 1.60 -10.13
N LEU A 51 2.03 0.96 -9.04
CA LEU A 51 1.32 1.58 -7.94
C LEU A 51 2.26 1.71 -6.75
N ASN A 52 2.33 2.91 -6.19
CA ASN A 52 2.85 3.06 -4.85
C ASN A 52 1.78 2.58 -3.88
N VAL A 53 2.16 1.62 -3.03
CA VAL A 53 1.32 1.06 -1.97
C VAL A 53 1.88 1.59 -0.65
N GLU A 54 1.29 2.64 -0.12
CA GLU A 54 1.73 3.26 1.13
C GLU A 54 0.88 2.78 2.29
N VAL A 55 1.51 2.10 3.24
CA VAL A 55 0.93 1.75 4.54
C VAL A 55 1.28 2.86 5.51
N MET A 56 0.29 3.43 6.20
CA MET A 56 0.50 4.42 7.25
C MET A 56 -0.05 3.88 8.57
N ASP A 57 0.81 3.80 9.59
CA ASP A 57 0.48 3.14 10.85
C ASP A 57 1.29 3.75 12.00
N GLU A 58 0.61 4.37 12.97
CA GLU A 58 1.30 5.04 14.08
C GLU A 58 1.71 4.07 15.20
N ARG A 59 1.26 2.81 15.14
CA ARG A 59 1.59 1.77 16.13
C ARG A 59 2.99 1.17 15.94
N GLY A 60 3.80 1.70 15.03
CA GLY A 60 5.13 1.21 14.70
C GLY A 60 5.16 0.29 13.46
N HIS A 61 6.34 -0.25 13.15
CA HIS A 61 6.58 -1.01 11.92
C HIS A 61 5.59 -2.17 11.76
N PRO A 62 4.87 -2.31 10.63
CA PRO A 62 3.82 -3.32 10.49
C PRO A 62 4.29 -4.77 10.69
N ASP A 63 5.52 -5.10 10.28
CA ASP A 63 6.14 -6.43 10.52
C ASP A 63 6.40 -6.76 12.00
N SER A 64 6.28 -5.80 12.93
CA SER A 64 6.38 -6.08 14.37
C SER A 64 5.12 -6.77 14.93
N ARG A 65 4.09 -6.94 14.09
CA ARG A 65 2.78 -7.47 14.47
C ARG A 65 2.48 -8.73 13.66
N PRO A 66 1.54 -9.57 14.13
CA PRO A 66 1.04 -10.67 13.33
C PRO A 66 0.52 -10.24 11.95
N ASP A 67 0.74 -11.08 10.95
CA ASP A 67 0.41 -10.81 9.55
C ASP A 67 -1.09 -10.58 9.28
N ASP A 68 -1.97 -11.09 10.15
CA ASP A 68 -3.41 -10.92 10.09
C ASP A 68 -3.87 -9.56 10.67
N CYS A 69 -2.97 -8.81 11.31
CA CYS A 69 -3.27 -7.49 11.84
C CYS A 69 -3.57 -6.50 10.71
N SER A 70 -4.73 -5.86 10.78
CA SER A 70 -5.11 -4.82 9.81
C SER A 70 -4.25 -3.57 9.97
N VAL A 71 -3.85 -2.98 8.84
CA VAL A 71 -3.15 -1.70 8.83
C VAL A 71 -4.11 -0.55 9.17
N GLU A 72 -3.62 0.53 9.78
CA GLU A 72 -4.49 1.66 10.08
C GLU A 72 -5.00 2.36 8.81
N LYS A 73 -4.08 2.64 7.89
CA LYS A 73 -4.36 3.40 6.67
C LYS A 73 -3.56 2.81 5.51
N LEU A 74 -4.21 2.76 4.36
CA LEU A 74 -3.64 2.34 3.08
C LEU A 74 -3.92 3.40 2.04
N TYR A 75 -2.86 3.87 1.38
CA TYR A 75 -2.96 4.79 0.27
C TYR A 75 -2.31 4.18 -0.97
N LEU A 76 -3.11 4.00 -2.01
CA LEU A 76 -2.64 3.51 -3.30
C LEU A 76 -2.72 4.63 -4.32
N TYR A 77 -1.67 4.82 -5.09
CA TYR A 77 -1.70 5.74 -6.21
C TYR A 77 -0.75 5.31 -7.31
N ARG A 78 -1.15 5.55 -8.55
CA ARG A 78 -0.29 5.29 -9.70
C ARG A 78 0.83 6.33 -9.76
N SER A 79 2.05 5.86 -9.99
CA SER A 79 3.23 6.70 -10.18
C SER A 79 3.99 6.28 -11.43
N ILE A 80 4.59 7.24 -12.14
CA ILE A 80 5.57 6.98 -13.20
C ILE A 80 7.01 7.16 -12.71
N VAL A 81 7.18 7.78 -11.53
CA VAL A 81 8.50 8.05 -10.92
C VAL A 81 8.86 7.04 -9.82
N GLY A 82 7.93 6.15 -9.46
CA GLY A 82 8.11 5.19 -8.37
C GLY A 82 7.86 5.80 -6.99
N PRO A 83 8.42 5.20 -5.92
CA PRO A 83 8.30 5.63 -4.53
C PRO A 83 8.79 7.06 -4.29
N ARG A 84 8.20 7.75 -3.31
CA ARG A 84 8.68 9.06 -2.84
C ARG A 84 9.78 8.93 -1.81
N PHE A 85 10.64 9.95 -1.69
CA PHE A 85 11.81 9.96 -0.80
C PHE A 85 11.58 10.75 0.50
N ASP A 86 10.41 11.37 0.67
CA ASP A 86 10.05 12.24 1.79
C ASP A 86 9.04 11.56 2.74
N SER A 87 9.02 10.23 2.79
CA SER A 87 8.12 9.49 3.67
C SER A 87 8.48 9.71 5.14
N PRO A 88 7.53 10.11 6.00
CA PRO A 88 7.76 10.15 7.44
C PRO A 88 7.85 8.72 7.99
N GLU A 89 8.35 8.57 9.21
CA GLU A 89 8.70 7.26 9.82
C GLU A 89 7.52 6.27 9.95
N PHE A 90 6.29 6.79 10.00
CA PHE A 90 5.07 5.98 10.09
C PHE A 90 4.50 5.57 8.72
N VAL A 91 5.22 5.84 7.63
CA VAL A 91 4.80 5.49 6.26
C VAL A 91 5.79 4.53 5.62
N TRP A 92 5.29 3.36 5.21
CA TRP A 92 6.05 2.34 4.52
C TRP A 92 5.50 2.17 3.10
N THR A 93 6.36 2.43 2.11
CA THR A 93 6.04 2.17 0.71
C THR A 93 6.43 0.74 0.37
N ILE A 94 5.43 -0.08 0.01
CA ILE A 94 5.65 -1.42 -0.49
C ILE A 94 5.97 -1.34 -1.99
N SER A 95 7.21 -1.60 -2.35
CA SER A 95 7.62 -1.80 -3.74
C SER A 95 8.37 -3.12 -3.88
N GLU A 96 8.48 -3.65 -5.10
CA GLU A 96 9.50 -4.65 -5.35
C GLU A 96 10.88 -4.09 -4.99
N ASN A 97 11.66 -4.94 -4.35
CA ASN A 97 12.94 -4.61 -3.77
C ASN A 97 13.93 -4.24 -4.89
N LEU A 98 14.11 -2.96 -5.17
CA LEU A 98 15.31 -2.42 -5.85
C LEU A 98 16.50 -2.34 -4.89
N GLY A 99 16.50 -3.16 -3.81
CA GLY A 99 17.55 -3.29 -2.81
C GLY A 99 18.87 -3.89 -3.32
N SER A 100 19.18 -3.78 -4.61
CA SER A 100 20.49 -4.06 -5.19
C SER A 100 21.11 -2.91 -5.99
N ALA A 101 20.39 -1.82 -6.28
CA ALA A 101 20.92 -0.75 -7.16
C ALA A 101 21.35 0.54 -6.43
N LEU A 102 21.04 0.70 -5.14
CA LEU A 102 21.40 1.90 -4.36
C LEU A 102 22.03 1.52 -3.02
N LYS A 103 23.01 0.63 -3.08
CA LYS A 103 24.04 0.54 -2.05
C LYS A 103 25.28 1.25 -2.60
N TRP A 104 25.45 2.50 -2.15
CA TRP A 104 26.68 3.31 -2.22
C TRP A 104 27.14 3.75 -3.62
N SER A 105 26.89 5.02 -3.93
CA SER A 105 27.77 5.85 -4.76
C SER A 105 28.04 7.14 -4.00
#